data_AF-A0A9E1ZAQ8-F1
#
_entry.id   AF-A0A9E1ZAQ8-F1
#
_cell.length_a   1.000
_cell.length_b   1.000
_cell.length_c   1.000
_cell.angle_alpha   90.00
_cell.angle_beta   90.00
_cell.angle_gamma   90.00
#
_symmetry.space_group_name_H-M   'P 1'
#
loop_
_entity.id
_entity.type
_entity.pdbx_description
1 polymer ?
#
loop_
_entity_poly.entity_id
_entity_poly.type
_entity_poly.pdbx_seq_one_letter_code
_entity_poly.pdbx_strand_id
1 'polypeptide(L)'
;LKTVKERIAFRKQMEAYGKAIGALCRDLGIAVNFAPVLDTVDDIDGDNFMEHNDQAYGETPYIVQLLGFHFVKGLNSVDGVMSSPKHFFGTGKSPNDPHHNEDQEVTETTKRDGSVLPFKDAIQ
;
A
#
# COMPACT_ATOMS: atom_id res chain seq x y z
N LEU A 1 -6.80 -16.73 -1.21
CA LEU A 1 -6.08 -17.61 -0.25
C LEU A 1 -7.09 -18.41 0.58
N LYS A 2 -7.12 -19.74 0.42
CA LYS A 2 -8.21 -20.62 0.90
C LYS A 2 -8.01 -21.03 2.36
N THR A 3 -6.78 -21.22 2.83
CA THR A 3 -6.50 -21.72 4.20
C THR A 3 -5.81 -20.69 5.11
N VAL A 4 -5.89 -20.89 6.43
CA VAL A 4 -5.15 -20.09 7.43
C VAL A 4 -3.64 -20.19 7.19
N LYS A 5 -3.14 -21.39 6.88
CA LYS A 5 -1.72 -21.64 6.60
C LYS A 5 -1.23 -20.85 5.40
N GLU A 6 -2.01 -20.84 4.31
CA GLU A 6 -1.69 -20.04 3.11
C GLU A 6 -1.67 -18.54 3.42
N ARG A 7 -2.63 -18.04 4.21
CA ARG A 7 -2.65 -16.63 4.61
C ARG A 7 -1.43 -16.24 5.45
N ILE A 8 -1.01 -17.09 6.39
CA ILE A 8 0.20 -16.86 7.19
C ILE A 8 1.45 -16.88 6.30
N ALA A 9 1.54 -17.82 5.36
CA ALA A 9 2.66 -17.91 4.44
C ALA A 9 2.77 -16.66 3.55
N PHE A 10 1.66 -16.20 2.99
CA PHE A 10 1.63 -15.01 2.13
C PHE A 10 2.08 -13.73 2.86
N ARG A 11 1.65 -13.55 4.12
CA ARG A 11 2.13 -12.43 4.97
C ARG A 11 3.64 -12.43 5.16
N LYS A 12 4.25 -13.60 5.37
CA LYS A 12 5.70 -13.75 5.46
C LYS A 12 6.40 -13.41 4.15
N GLN A 13 5.78 -13.74 3.02
CA GLN A 13 6.30 -13.38 1.70
C GLN A 13 6.29 -11.86 1.48
N MET A 14 5.24 -11.16 1.91
CA MET A 14 5.19 -9.69 1.86
C MET A 14 6.31 -9.03 2.68
N GLU A 15 6.56 -9.53 3.89
CA GLU A 15 7.65 -9.04 4.74
C GLU A 15 9.03 -9.31 4.13
N ALA A 16 9.23 -10.50 3.57
CA ALA A 16 10.45 -10.83 2.84
C ALA A 16 10.65 -9.95 1.60
N TYR A 17 9.57 -9.64 0.87
CA TYR A 17 9.60 -8.78 -0.31
C TYR A 17 10.00 -7.35 0.05
N GLY A 18 9.37 -6.76 1.09
CA GLY A 18 9.76 -5.44 1.59
C GLY A 18 11.24 -5.37 1.99
N LYS A 19 11.75 -6.39 2.69
CA LYS A 19 13.16 -6.48 3.07
C LYS A 19 14.10 -6.56 1.87
N ALA A 20 13.73 -7.31 0.83
CA ALA A 20 14.51 -7.40 -0.40
C ALA A 20 14.61 -6.03 -1.11
N ILE A 21 13.49 -5.31 -1.22
CA ILE A 21 13.48 -3.95 -1.77
C ILE A 21 14.31 -3.00 -0.89
N GLY A 22 14.19 -3.08 0.43
CA GLY A 22 15.01 -2.28 1.34
C GLY A 22 16.51 -2.51 1.15
N ALA A 23 16.94 -3.76 0.95
CA ALA A 23 18.34 -4.07 0.69
C ALA A 23 18.83 -3.43 -0.61
N LEU A 24 18.02 -3.49 -1.68
CA LEU A 24 18.33 -2.81 -2.95
C LEU A 24 18.44 -1.29 -2.76
N CYS A 25 17.51 -0.67 -2.02
CA CYS A 25 17.57 0.76 -1.72
C CYS A 25 18.89 1.11 -1.00
N ARG A 26 19.25 0.37 0.05
CA ARG A 26 20.49 0.61 0.80
C ARG A 26 21.72 0.48 -0.08
N ASP A 27 21.79 -0.56 -0.91
CA ASP A 27 22.93 -0.81 -1.79
C ASP A 27 23.08 0.29 -2.87
N LEU A 28 21.96 0.92 -3.27
CA LEU A 28 21.93 2.08 -4.18
C LEU A 28 22.09 3.43 -3.46
N GLY A 29 22.20 3.46 -2.12
CA GLY A 29 22.28 4.69 -1.34
C GLY A 29 20.95 5.47 -1.23
N ILE A 30 19.81 4.81 -1.49
CA ILE A 30 18.46 5.39 -1.36
C ILE A 30 17.98 5.23 0.08
N ALA A 31 17.77 6.36 0.76
CA ALA A 31 17.35 6.38 2.16
C ALA A 31 15.83 6.31 2.37
N VAL A 32 15.03 6.71 1.37
CA VAL A 32 13.56 6.75 1.47
C VAL A 32 12.95 6.12 0.24
N ASN A 33 12.02 5.20 0.45
CA ASN A 33 11.21 4.62 -0.61
C ASN A 33 9.74 5.04 -0.41
N PHE A 34 9.16 5.73 -1.40
CA PHE A 34 7.75 6.13 -1.42
C PHE A 34 6.84 4.95 -1.75
N ALA A 35 6.88 3.95 -0.88
CA ALA A 35 6.14 2.70 -0.92
C ALA A 35 5.75 2.27 0.51
N PRO A 36 4.68 1.47 0.65
CA PRO A 36 3.82 0.94 -0.42
C PRO A 36 2.64 1.86 -0.78
N VAL A 37 1.97 1.55 -1.89
CA VAL A 37 0.66 2.12 -2.25
C VAL A 37 -0.41 1.40 -1.43
N LEU A 38 -1.15 2.12 -0.58
CA LEU A 38 -2.17 1.59 0.34
C LEU A 38 -3.59 2.03 -0.03
N ASP A 39 -3.74 2.60 -1.22
CA ASP A 39 -5.04 2.92 -1.77
C ASP A 39 -5.88 1.65 -2.00
N THR A 40 -7.13 1.69 -1.55
CA THR A 40 -8.11 0.64 -1.84
C THR A 40 -8.91 1.06 -3.06
N VAL A 41 -9.09 0.14 -4.00
CA VAL A 41 -9.82 0.35 -5.26
C VAL A 41 -11.24 -0.24 -5.17
N ASP A 42 -12.15 0.16 -6.05
CA ASP A 42 -13.50 -0.41 -6.08
C ASP A 42 -13.57 -1.73 -6.85
N ASP A 43 -12.74 -1.89 -7.87
CA ASP A 43 -12.62 -3.10 -8.69
C ASP A 43 -11.15 -3.27 -9.07
N ILE A 44 -10.52 -4.37 -8.63
CA ILE A 44 -9.10 -4.64 -8.92
C ILE A 44 -8.87 -5.11 -10.37
N ASP A 45 -9.91 -5.55 -11.06
CA ASP A 45 -9.86 -5.91 -12.48
C ASP A 45 -10.41 -4.76 -13.37
N GLY A 46 -10.76 -3.62 -12.75
CA GLY A 46 -11.28 -2.42 -13.40
C GLY A 46 -10.19 -1.53 -14.04
N ASP A 47 -10.62 -0.34 -14.49
CA ASP A 47 -9.80 0.57 -15.32
C ASP A 47 -9.44 1.87 -14.58
N ASN A 48 -9.21 1.80 -13.26
CA ASN A 48 -8.93 2.99 -12.47
C ASN A 48 -7.51 3.56 -12.70
N PHE A 49 -7.30 4.81 -12.30
CA PHE A 49 -6.06 5.54 -12.57
C PHE A 49 -4.85 5.14 -11.73
N MET A 50 -4.95 4.18 -10.79
CA MET A 50 -3.84 3.71 -9.95
C MET A 50 -2.82 2.87 -10.77
N GLU A 51 -2.58 3.36 -11.99
CA GLU A 51 -2.03 2.86 -13.24
C GLU A 51 -2.60 1.51 -13.69
N HIS A 52 -3.94 1.45 -13.77
CA HIS A 52 -4.78 0.28 -14.10
C HIS A 52 -4.56 -0.92 -13.16
N ASN A 53 -4.69 -0.66 -11.85
CA ASN A 53 -4.76 -1.64 -10.75
C ASN A 53 -3.50 -2.46 -10.37
N ASP A 54 -2.42 -2.46 -11.15
CA ASP A 54 -1.20 -3.22 -10.80
C ASP A 54 -0.44 -2.67 -9.58
N GLN A 55 -0.76 -1.44 -9.15
CA GLN A 55 -0.20 -0.86 -7.93
C GLN A 55 -1.06 -1.12 -6.69
N ALA A 56 -2.30 -1.59 -6.87
CA ALA A 56 -3.26 -1.78 -5.79
C ALA A 56 -3.17 -3.20 -5.20
N TYR A 57 -3.35 -3.30 -3.89
CA TYR A 57 -3.42 -4.60 -3.22
C TYR A 57 -4.79 -5.29 -3.38
N GLY A 58 -5.83 -4.54 -3.74
CA GLY A 58 -7.19 -5.04 -3.87
C GLY A 58 -8.26 -4.11 -3.29
N GLU A 59 -9.49 -4.63 -3.24
CA GLU A 59 -10.70 -3.87 -2.90
C GLU A 59 -11.04 -3.86 -1.42
N THR A 60 -10.38 -4.72 -0.62
CA THR A 60 -10.73 -4.92 0.79
C THR A 60 -9.76 -4.17 1.70
N PRO A 61 -10.18 -3.08 2.37
CA PRO A 61 -9.30 -2.26 3.22
C PRO A 61 -8.45 -3.04 4.22
N TYR A 62 -9.05 -4.03 4.89
CA TYR A 62 -8.35 -4.85 5.86
C TYR A 62 -7.24 -5.71 5.24
N ILE A 63 -7.43 -6.18 4.01
CA ILE A 63 -6.40 -6.94 3.29
C ILE A 63 -5.27 -6.00 2.87
N VAL A 64 -5.60 -4.83 2.33
CA VAL A 64 -4.62 -3.79 1.97
C VAL A 64 -3.78 -3.40 3.19
N GLN A 65 -4.44 -3.09 4.32
CA GLN A 65 -3.80 -2.77 5.60
C GLN A 65 -2.79 -3.86 6.01
N LEU A 66 -3.25 -5.11 6.03
CA LEU A 66 -2.48 -6.23 6.53
C LEU A 66 -1.25 -6.54 5.68
N LEU A 67 -1.40 -6.53 4.36
CA LEU A 67 -0.29 -6.79 3.44
C LEU A 67 0.70 -5.62 3.40
N GLY A 68 0.17 -4.40 3.39
CA GLY A 68 0.94 -3.16 3.50
C GLY A 68 1.81 -3.11 4.75
N PHE A 69 1.24 -3.45 5.91
CA PHE A 69 1.98 -3.53 7.18
C PHE A 69 3.18 -4.47 7.10
N HIS A 70 2.99 -5.68 6.55
CA HIS A 70 4.09 -6.63 6.42
C HIS A 70 5.17 -6.14 5.46
N PHE A 71 4.79 -5.52 4.33
CA PHE A 71 5.76 -4.90 3.43
C PHE A 71 6.57 -3.80 4.11
N VAL A 72 5.90 -2.86 4.80
CA VAL A 72 6.52 -1.76 5.57
C VAL A 72 7.50 -2.31 6.61
N LYS A 73 7.06 -3.30 7.39
CA LYS A 73 7.90 -3.97 8.39
C LYS A 73 9.15 -4.59 7.76
N GLY A 74 9.01 -5.21 6.59
CA GLY A 74 10.13 -5.75 5.84
C GLY A 74 11.12 -4.68 5.41
N LEU A 75 10.63 -3.63 4.76
CA LEU A 75 11.46 -2.54 4.24
C LEU A 75 12.20 -1.82 5.35
N ASN A 76 11.52 -1.45 6.44
CA ASN A 76 12.10 -0.75 7.59
C ASN A 76 13.02 -1.63 8.44
N SER A 77 13.07 -2.96 8.21
CA SER A 77 14.06 -3.84 8.86
C SER A 77 15.47 -3.68 8.29
N VAL A 78 15.63 -2.89 7.22
CA VAL A 78 16.91 -2.59 6.59
C VAL A 78 17.42 -1.25 7.08
N ASP A 79 18.59 -1.27 7.73
CA ASP A 79 19.20 -0.06 8.30
C ASP A 79 19.41 1.03 7.23
N GLY A 80 18.99 2.24 7.57
CA GLY A 80 19.14 3.43 6.72
C GLY A 80 18.07 3.59 5.64
N VAL A 81 17.05 2.72 5.59
CA VAL A 81 15.95 2.81 4.61
C VAL A 81 14.61 2.98 5.31
N MET A 82 13.83 3.97 4.87
CA MET A 82 12.51 4.29 5.41
C MET A 82 11.41 4.14 4.36
N SER A 83 10.28 3.54 4.77
CA SER A 83 9.05 3.48 3.99
C SER A 83 8.28 4.80 4.07
N SER A 84 7.53 5.11 3.02
CA SER A 84 6.54 6.18 3.03
C SER A 84 5.29 5.67 2.32
N PRO A 85 4.33 5.12 3.10
CA PRO A 85 3.06 4.66 2.58
C PRO A 85 2.26 5.81 1.97
N LYS A 86 1.64 5.57 0.81
CA LYS A 86 0.91 6.58 0.03
C LYS A 86 -0.34 5.97 -0.59
N HIS A 87 -1.33 6.71 -1.04
CA HIS A 87 -1.46 8.16 -1.03
C HIS A 87 -2.45 8.55 0.06
N PHE A 88 -1.97 9.08 1.20
CA PHE A 88 -2.88 9.44 2.29
C PHE A 88 -3.83 10.56 1.82
N PHE A 89 -5.15 10.43 1.96
CA PHE A 89 -5.92 9.55 2.84
C PHE A 89 -6.64 8.37 2.12
N GLY A 90 -6.17 8.00 0.93
CA GLY A 90 -6.70 6.92 0.10
C GLY A 90 -7.47 7.48 -1.10
N THR A 91 -6.78 7.64 -2.23
CA THR A 91 -7.28 8.20 -3.50
C THR A 91 -7.75 7.15 -4.50
N GLY A 92 -7.56 5.85 -4.23
CA GLY A 92 -7.82 4.76 -5.19
C GLY A 92 -9.26 4.58 -5.68
N LYS A 93 -10.21 5.30 -5.08
CA LYS A 93 -11.63 5.36 -5.50
C LYS A 93 -11.98 6.61 -6.30
N SER A 94 -11.07 7.56 -6.42
CA SER A 94 -11.28 8.75 -7.25
C SER A 94 -11.42 8.29 -8.72
N PRO A 95 -12.43 8.77 -9.46
CA PRO A 95 -12.53 8.50 -10.90
C PRO A 95 -11.51 9.33 -11.71
N ASN A 96 -10.84 10.29 -11.06
CA ASN A 96 -9.97 11.26 -11.71
C ASN A 96 -8.50 10.97 -11.38
N ASP A 97 -7.67 10.90 -12.41
CA ASP A 97 -6.22 10.83 -12.26
C ASP A 97 -5.64 12.16 -11.75
N PRO A 98 -5.02 12.22 -10.57
CA PRO A 98 -4.43 13.44 -10.02
C PRO A 98 -3.30 14.02 -10.87
N HIS A 99 -2.69 13.24 -11.78
CA HIS A 99 -1.67 13.76 -12.70
C HIS A 99 -2.27 14.66 -13.80
N HIS A 100 -3.56 14.48 -14.09
CA HIS A 100 -4.27 15.17 -15.17
C HIS A 100 -5.40 16.07 -14.66
N ASN A 101 -5.82 15.89 -13.40
CA ASN A 101 -6.94 16.61 -12.82
C ASN A 101 -6.71 16.93 -11.32
N GLU A 102 -6.76 18.21 -10.98
CA GLU A 102 -6.62 18.69 -9.61
C GLU A 102 -7.86 18.42 -8.74
N ASP A 103 -9.01 18.17 -9.37
CA ASP A 103 -10.27 17.86 -8.69
C ASP A 103 -10.32 16.38 -8.29
N GLN A 104 -9.75 16.09 -7.12
CA GLN A 104 -9.88 14.78 -6.49
C GLN A 104 -11.21 14.70 -5.73
N GLU A 105 -12.12 13.88 -6.24
CA GLU A 105 -13.34 13.55 -5.53
C GLU A 105 -13.02 12.49 -4.48
N VAL A 106 -12.99 12.90 -3.21
CA VAL A 106 -12.95 11.95 -2.10
C VAL A 106 -14.15 12.16 -1.20
N THR A 107 -15.00 11.14 -1.13
CA THR A 107 -16.37 11.26 -0.66
C THR A 107 -16.51 11.14 0.85
N GLU A 108 -15.62 10.43 1.55
CA GLU A 108 -15.55 10.39 3.01
C GLU A 108 -14.09 10.20 3.51
N THR A 109 -13.74 10.80 4.66
CA THR A 109 -12.35 10.89 5.17
C THR A 109 -12.25 10.65 6.67
N THR A 110 -13.27 9.99 7.25
CA THR A 110 -13.31 9.79 8.70
C THR A 110 -12.28 8.73 9.11
N LYS A 111 -11.89 8.71 10.39
CA LYS A 111 -11.00 7.65 10.92
C LYS A 111 -11.57 6.23 10.76
N ARG A 112 -12.85 6.09 10.41
CA ARG A 112 -13.53 4.82 10.18
C ARG A 112 -13.67 4.47 8.71
N ASP A 113 -13.20 5.34 7.82
CA ASP A 113 -13.24 5.10 6.39
C ASP A 113 -12.33 3.92 6.01
N GLY A 114 -12.81 3.10 5.08
CA GLY A 114 -12.03 2.02 4.50
C GLY A 114 -10.80 2.52 3.75
N SER A 115 -10.83 3.71 3.16
CA SER A 115 -9.68 4.34 2.50
C SER A 115 -8.55 4.71 3.48
N VAL A 116 -8.91 5.08 4.71
CA VAL A 116 -7.97 5.50 5.77
C VAL A 116 -7.43 4.29 6.55
N LEU A 117 -8.22 3.24 6.71
CA LEU A 117 -7.86 2.05 7.51
C LEU A 117 -6.48 1.46 7.16
N PRO A 118 -6.10 1.29 5.88
CA PRO A 118 -4.78 0.78 5.49
C PRO A 118 -3.59 1.51 6.12
N PHE A 119 -3.72 2.83 6.33
CA PHE A 119 -2.63 3.66 6.82
C PHE A 119 -2.44 3.57 8.34
N LYS A 120 -3.45 3.12 9.10
CA LYS A 120 -3.43 3.16 10.57
C LYS A 120 -2.25 2.41 11.19
N ASP A 121 -1.93 1.24 10.66
CA ASP A 121 -0.87 0.38 11.20
C ASP A 121 0.47 0.62 10.49
N ALA A 122 0.48 1.39 9.40
CA ALA A 122 1.68 1.74 8.65
C ALA A 122 2.43 2.95 9.25
N ILE A 123 1.87 3.63 10.25
CA ILE A 123 2.40 4.84 10.90
C ILE A 123 3.09 4.52 12.27
N GLN A 124 3.14 3.25 12.69
CA GLN A 124 3.73 2.82 13.98
C GLN A 124 5.21 2.49 13.85
#